data_AF-A0A1H6I0P1-F1
#
_entry.id   AF-A0A1H6I0P1-F1
#
_cell.length_a   1.000
_cell.length_b   1.000
_cell.length_c   1.000
_cell.angle_alpha   90.00
_cell.angle_beta   90.00
_cell.angle_gamma   90.00
#
_symmetry.space_group_name_H-M   'P 1'
#
loop_
_entity.id
_entity.type
_entity.pdbx_description
1 polymer ?
#
loop_
_entity_poly.entity_id
_entity_poly.type
_entity_poly.pdbx_seq_one_letter_code
_entity_poly.pdbx_strand_id
1 'polypeptide(L)' 'MAGSEPESVPRQPEEPTPEQVLAEMSVCEPYTVGELVDIFDDASRWTIQRRLETLEDNGEISKKKHAENRVTFWIPA' A
#
# COMPACT_ATOMS: atom_id res chain seq x y z
N MET A 1 -30.69 -6.72 -28.00
CA MET A 1 -30.47 -5.88 -26.80
C MET A 1 -30.83 -6.73 -25.59
N ALA A 2 -29.84 -7.27 -24.89
CA ALA A 2 -30.03 -7.98 -23.64
C ALA A 2 -29.12 -7.30 -22.62
N GLY A 3 -29.74 -6.52 -21.74
CA GLY A 3 -29.10 -5.95 -20.58
C GLY A 3 -28.80 -7.04 -19.56
N SER A 4 -27.71 -6.84 -18.84
CA SER A 4 -27.47 -7.32 -17.48
C SER A 4 -26.28 -6.52 -16.97
N GLU A 5 -26.56 -5.38 -16.33
CA GLU A 5 -25.61 -4.69 -15.47
C GLU A 5 -25.32 -5.59 -14.26
N PRO A 6 -24.06 -5.92 -13.94
CA PRO A 6 -23.75 -6.54 -12.65
C PRO A 6 -23.71 -5.45 -11.57
N GLU A 7 -24.84 -5.28 -10.89
CA GLU A 7 -24.95 -4.47 -9.67
C GLU A 7 -24.54 -5.29 -8.43
N SER A 8 -23.94 -4.58 -7.46
CA SER A 8 -23.62 -5.00 -6.09
C SER A 8 -22.34 -5.83 -5.86
N VAL A 9 -21.20 -5.12 -5.85
CA VAL A 9 -20.10 -5.47 -4.95
C VAL A 9 -20.37 -4.85 -3.57
N PRO A 10 -20.22 -5.60 -2.47
CA PRO A 10 -20.38 -5.04 -1.13
C PRO A 10 -19.28 -3.99 -0.91
N ARG A 11 -19.68 -2.76 -0.61
CA ARG A 11 -18.78 -1.68 -0.14
C ARG A 11 -18.27 -2.05 1.25
N GLN A 12 -17.34 -2.99 1.33
CA GLN A 12 -16.49 -3.07 2.51
C GLN A 12 -15.69 -1.76 2.54
N PRO A 13 -15.38 -1.18 3.71
CA PRO A 13 -14.34 -0.16 3.76
C PRO A 13 -13.12 -0.79 3.11
N GLU A 14 -12.74 -0.30 1.93
CA GLU A 14 -11.75 -0.92 1.07
C GLU A 14 -10.38 -0.70 1.71
N GLU A 15 -10.06 -1.50 2.73
CA GLU A 15 -8.72 -1.58 3.27
C GLU A 15 -7.77 -1.79 2.09
N PRO A 16 -6.73 -0.95 1.94
CA PRO A 16 -5.90 -0.99 0.75
C PRO A 16 -5.23 -2.36 0.65
N THR A 17 -5.30 -2.92 -0.54
CA THR A 17 -4.58 -4.14 -0.91
C THR A 17 -3.09 -3.84 -1.05
N PRO A 18 -2.20 -4.85 -0.94
CA PRO A 18 -0.77 -4.65 -1.21
C PRO A 18 -0.52 -4.01 -2.58
N GLU A 19 -1.23 -4.49 -3.61
CA GLU A 19 -1.10 -3.98 -4.98
C GLU A 19 -1.54 -2.52 -5.10
N GLN A 20 -2.58 -2.09 -4.38
CA GLN A 20 -2.99 -0.67 -4.32
C GLN A 20 -1.94 0.20 -3.62
N VAL A 21 -1.35 -0.29 -2.52
CA VAL A 21 -0.25 0.44 -1.84
C VAL A 21 0.94 0.58 -2.78
N LEU A 22 1.27 -0.48 -3.53
CA LEU A 22 2.35 -0.46 -4.51
C LEU A 22 2.05 0.51 -5.67
N ALA A 23 0.81 0.53 -6.16
CA ALA A 23 0.40 1.39 -7.27
C ALA A 23 0.50 2.89 -6.95
N GLU A 24 0.29 3.28 -5.68
CA GLU A 24 0.47 4.66 -5.24
C GLU A 24 1.94 5.03 -4.96
N MET A 25 2.83 4.04 -4.83
CA MET A 25 4.26 4.29 -4.64
C MET A 25 4.95 4.58 -5.98
N SER A 26 5.70 5.68 -6.04
CA SER A 26 6.60 5.96 -7.15
C SER A 26 7.88 5.13 -7.09
N VAL A 27 8.39 4.73 -8.27
CA VAL A 27 9.67 4.02 -8.40
C VAL A 27 10.84 4.90 -7.95
N CYS A 28 11.77 4.31 -7.18
CA CYS A 28 12.92 5.00 -6.58
C CYS A 28 12.59 6.13 -5.59
N GLU A 29 11.33 6.28 -5.17
CA GLU A 29 10.93 7.28 -4.20
C GLU A 29 10.74 6.65 -2.81
N PRO A 30 11.36 7.20 -1.75
CA PRO A 30 11.24 6.67 -0.41
C PRO A 30 9.96 7.14 0.27
N TYR A 31 9.11 6.20 0.65
CA TYR A 31 7.91 6.45 1.45
C TYR A 31 8.06 5.94 2.87
N THR A 32 7.47 6.64 3.82
CA THR A 32 7.28 6.13 5.19
C THR A 32 5.89 5.53 5.36
N VAL A 33 5.73 4.67 6.38
CA VAL A 33 4.39 4.16 6.75
C VAL A 33 3.43 5.32 7.06
N GLY A 34 3.94 6.41 7.65
CA GLY A 34 3.12 7.60 7.93
C GLY A 34 2.56 8.22 6.66
N GLU A 35 3.42 8.51 5.69
CA GLU A 35 3.01 9.11 4.41
C GLU A 35 2.02 8.24 3.65
N LEU A 36 2.20 6.91 3.67
CA LEU A 36 1.25 6.00 3.04
C LEU A 36 -0.09 5.96 3.79
N VAL A 37 -0.09 6.06 5.12
CA VAL A 37 -1.34 6.21 5.90
C VAL A 37 -2.03 7.53 5.58
N ASP A 38 -1.29 8.62 5.38
CA ASP A 38 -1.87 9.91 4.97
C ASP A 38 -2.48 9.85 3.55
N ILE A 39 -1.98 8.97 2.67
CA ILE A 39 -2.56 8.71 1.34
C ILE A 39 -3.84 7.86 1.45
N PHE A 40 -3.85 6.89 2.36
CA PHE A 40 -4.98 5.99 2.59
C PHE A 40 -5.70 6.36 3.90
N ASP A 41 -6.55 7.39 3.86
CA ASP A 41 -7.29 7.96 5.01
C ASP A 41 -8.10 6.90 5.81
N ASP A 42 -8.58 5.86 5.13
CA ASP A 42 -9.34 4.74 5.73
C ASP A 42 -8.45 3.60 6.27
N ALA A 43 -7.13 3.66 6.06
CA ALA A 43 -6.21 2.58 6.40
C ALA A 43 -5.48 2.84 7.71
N SER A 44 -5.53 1.86 8.63
CA SER A 44 -4.71 1.90 9.83
C SER A 44 -3.23 1.75 9.50
N ARG A 45 -2.36 2.40 10.30
CA ARG A 45 -0.90 2.25 10.22
C ARG A 45 -0.44 0.79 10.24
N TRP A 46 -1.08 -0.03 11.07
CA TRP A 46 -0.80 -1.46 11.13
C TRP A 46 -1.16 -2.18 9.82
N THR A 47 -2.29 -1.82 9.19
CA THR A 47 -2.71 -2.38 7.89
C THR A 47 -1.68 -2.05 6.82
N ILE A 48 -1.31 -0.77 6.66
CA ILE A 48 -0.28 -0.33 5.70
C ILE A 48 1.06 -1.03 5.95
N GLN A 49 1.49 -1.09 7.21
CA GLN A 49 2.73 -1.79 7.56
C GLN A 49 2.68 -3.26 7.12
N ARG A 50 1.58 -3.96 7.40
CA ARG A 50 1.40 -5.36 6.99
C ARG A 50 1.38 -5.54 5.48
N ARG A 51 0.80 -4.58 4.73
CA ARG A 51 0.83 -4.57 3.26
C ARG A 51 2.25 -4.40 2.73
N LEU A 52 3.01 -3.46 3.27
CA LEU A 52 4.41 -3.22 2.92
C LEU A 52 5.30 -4.43 3.24
N GLU A 53 5.11 -5.07 4.39
CA GLU A 53 5.81 -6.32 4.73
C GLU A 53 5.50 -7.43 3.73
N THR A 54 4.26 -7.52 3.24
CA THR A 54 3.89 -8.50 2.20
C THR A 54 4.58 -8.19 0.87
N LEU A 55 4.59 -6.93 0.44
CA LEU A 55 5.27 -6.49 -0.78
C LEU A 55 6.79 -6.69 -0.70
N GLU A 56 7.37 -6.48 0.47
CA GLU A 56 8.79 -6.71 0.71
C GLU A 56 9.14 -8.21 0.66
N ASP A 57 8.31 -9.07 1.27
CA ASP A 57 8.48 -10.53 1.22
C ASP A 57 8.39 -11.06 -0.22
N ASN A 58 7.51 -10.46 -1.03
CA ASN A 58 7.39 -10.72 -2.47
C ASN A 58 8.55 -10.13 -3.30
N GLY A 59 9.40 -9.28 -2.71
CA GLY A 59 10.52 -8.62 -3.39
C GLY A 59 10.13 -7.44 -4.28
N GLU A 60 8.90 -6.92 -4.17
CA GLU A 60 8.42 -5.79 -4.98
C GLU A 60 8.91 -4.44 -4.45
N ILE A 61 9.15 -4.35 -3.14
CA ILE A 61 9.70 -3.16 -2.49
C ILE A 61 10.91 -3.52 -1.63
N SER A 62 11.75 -2.53 -1.40
CA SER A 62 12.86 -2.59 -0.47
C SER A 62 12.58 -1.74 0.77
N LYS A 63 12.97 -2.23 1.95
CA LYS A 63 12.93 -1.46 3.20
C LYS A 63 14.33 -1.07 3.67
N LYS A 64 14.45 0.10 4.29
CA LYS A 64 15.67 0.55 4.98
C LYS A 64 15.32 1.16 6.31
N LYS A 65 15.99 0.68 7.35
CA LYS A 65 15.95 1.27 8.67
C LYS A 65 17.06 2.31 8.79
N HIS A 66 16.69 3.53 9.18
CA HIS A 66 17.61 4.63 9.45
C HIS A 66 17.93 4.72 10.95
N ALA A 67 18.97 5.48 11.30
CA ALA A 67 19.46 5.61 12.68
C ALA A 67 18.43 6.22 13.65
N GLU A 68 17.47 7.01 13.15
CA GLU A 68 16.45 7.72 13.94
C GLU A 68 15.16 6.91 14.15
N ASN A 69 15.24 5.58 14.14
CA ASN A 69 14.06 4.69 14.20
C ASN A 69 13.03 4.94 13.07
N ARG A 70 13.45 5.59 11.99
CA ARG A 70 12.65 5.80 10.80
C ARG A 70 12.85 4.64 9.84
N VAL A 71 11.78 4.11 9.29
CA VAL A 71 11.81 3.08 8.25
C VAL A 71 11.23 3.68 6.98
N THR A 72 11.98 3.55 5.89
CA THR A 72 11.54 3.95 4.55
C THR A 72 11.42 2.74 3.65
N PHE A 73 10.43 2.77 2.76
CA PHE A 73 10.10 1.75 1.79
C PHE A 73 10.15 2.39 0.40
N TRP A 74 10.68 1.69 -0.60
CA TRP A 74 10.71 2.19 -1.98
C TRP A 74 10.69 1.02 -2.96
N ILE A 75 10.20 1.25 -4.17
CA ILE A 75 10.31 0.30 -5.28
C ILE A 75 11.72 0.45 -5.90
N PRO A 76 12.55 -0.60 -5.91
CA PRO A 76 13.86 -0.56 -6.58
C PRO A 76 13.70 -0.46 -8.11
N ALA A 77 14.62 0.23 -8.79
CA ALA A 77 14.70 0.27 -10.26
C ALA A 77 15.33 -1.00 -10.86
#